data_AF-A0A417KVG9-F1
#
_entry.id   AF-A0A417KVG9-F1
#
_cell.length_a   1.000
_cell.length_b   1.000
_cell.length_c   1.000
_cell.angle_alpha   90.00
_cell.angle_beta   90.00
_cell.angle_gamma   90.00
#
_symmetry.space_group_name_H-M   'P 1'
#
loop_
_entity.id
_entity.type
_entity.pdbx_description
1 polymer ?
#
loop_
_entity_poly.entity_id
_entity_poly.type
_entity_poly.pdbx_seq_one_letter_code
_entity_poly.pdbx_strand_id
1 'polypeptide(L)' 'MEQSTFIIRSYGVGELAELYSPHLSRRGAIMQLWRWINYHGVLKAKLIELGYHTGARSFTPKQVECIILHLGEP' A
#
# COMPACT_ATOMS: atom_id res chain seq x y z
N MET A 1 -23.73 -7.79 4.34
CA MET A 1 -22.74 -7.48 3.28
C MET A 1 -22.14 -6.15 3.66
N GLU A 2 -21.13 -6.17 4.52
CA GLU A 2 -20.49 -4.93 4.95
C GLU A 2 -19.56 -4.49 3.82
N GLN A 3 -20.04 -3.59 2.98
CA GLN A 3 -19.20 -2.86 2.04
C GLN A 3 -18.38 -1.87 2.86
N SER A 4 -17.28 -2.35 3.41
CA SER A 4 -16.21 -1.51 3.95
C SER A 4 -15.75 -0.61 2.83
N THR A 5 -16.31 0.60 2.73
CA THR A 5 -15.82 1.62 1.79
C THR A 5 -14.39 1.94 2.20
N PHE A 6 -13.42 1.41 1.47
CA PHE A 6 -12.01 1.76 1.69
C PHE A 6 -11.86 3.26 1.41
N ILE A 7 -11.38 4.02 2.39
CA ILE A 7 -11.26 5.47 2.27
C ILE A 7 -9.86 5.79 1.75
N ILE A 8 -9.75 6.38 0.56
CA ILE A 8 -8.47 6.85 0.05
C ILE A 8 -8.01 8.07 0.87
N ARG A 9 -7.08 7.84 1.80
CA ARG A 9 -6.43 8.88 2.60
C ARG A 9 -4.94 8.59 2.73
N SER A 10 -4.22 9.45 3.45
CA SER A 10 -2.84 9.12 3.83
C SER A 10 -2.86 7.96 4.83
N TYR A 11 -2.05 6.94 4.55
CA TYR A 11 -1.89 5.77 5.41
C TYR A 11 -0.43 5.60 5.80
N GLY A 12 -0.17 5.16 7.03
CA GLY A 12 1.14 4.63 7.37
C GLY A 12 1.46 3.38 6.53
N VAL A 13 2.73 3.13 6.18
CA VAL A 13 3.10 1.92 5.43
C VAL A 13 2.65 0.65 6.16
N GLY A 14 2.81 0.63 7.49
CA GLY A 14 2.32 -0.47 8.33
C GLY A 14 0.80 -0.53 8.41
N GLU A 15 0.14 0.61 8.56
CA GLU A 15 -1.32 0.70 8.64
C GLU A 15 -1.97 0.17 7.35
N LEU A 16 -1.48 0.61 6.18
CA LEU A 16 -1.97 0.11 4.89
C LEU A 16 -1.70 -1.38 4.72
N ALA A 17 -0.50 -1.83 5.08
CA ALA A 17 -0.14 -3.23 4.96
C ALA A 17 -1.01 -4.14 5.85
N GLU A 18 -1.34 -3.70 7.06
CA GLU A 18 -2.22 -4.43 7.97
C GLU A 18 -3.65 -4.55 7.42
N LEU A 19 -4.15 -3.54 6.70
CA LEU A 19 -5.44 -3.62 6.02
C LEU A 19 -5.46 -4.73 4.97
N TYR A 20 -4.40 -4.81 4.15
CA TYR A 20 -4.26 -5.85 3.12
C TYR A 20 -3.98 -7.26 3.68
N SER A 21 -3.45 -7.36 4.89
CA SER A 21 -2.99 -8.63 5.46
C SER A 21 -3.22 -8.67 6.97
N PRO A 22 -4.50 -8.67 7.40
CA PRO A 22 -4.85 -8.58 8.82
C PRO A 22 -4.43 -9.80 9.64
N HIS A 23 -4.17 -10.94 8.98
CA HIS A 23 -3.73 -12.18 9.62
C HIS A 23 -2.22 -12.22 9.90
N LEU A 24 -1.43 -11.28 9.39
CA LEU A 24 0.02 -11.23 9.60
C LEU A 24 0.40 -10.26 10.69
N SER A 25 1.53 -10.52 11.36
CA SER A 25 2.18 -9.49 12.19
C SER A 25 2.52 -8.27 11.32
N ARG A 26 2.46 -7.06 11.89
CA ARG A 26 2.79 -5.79 11.20
C ARG A 26 4.02 -5.86 10.30
N ARG A 27 5.12 -6.46 10.78
CA ARG A 27 6.35 -6.64 9.98
C ARG A 27 6.14 -7.57 8.77
N GLY A 28 5.40 -8.65 8.95
CA GLY A 28 5.04 -9.59 7.88
C GLY A 28 4.14 -8.94 6.84
N ALA A 29 3.11 -8.22 7.28
CA ALA A 29 2.23 -7.45 6.41
C ALA A 29 3.02 -6.44 5.56
N ILE A 30 3.92 -5.66 6.18
CA ILE A 30 4.80 -4.71 5.47
C ILE A 30 5.66 -5.43 4.43
N MET A 31 6.29 -6.55 4.79
CA MET A 31 7.11 -7.33 3.86
C MET A 31 6.29 -7.89 2.69
N GLN A 32 5.06 -8.32 2.93
CA GLN A 32 4.15 -8.80 1.88
C GLN A 32 3.73 -7.66 0.94
N LEU A 33 3.37 -6.51 1.48
CA LEU A 33 3.06 -5.32 0.67
C LEU A 33 4.26 -4.92 -0.20
N TRP A 34 5.47 -4.90 0.38
CA TRP A 34 6.69 -4.65 -0.39
C TRP A 34 6.94 -5.72 -1.45
N ARG A 35 6.69 -6.99 -1.14
CA ARG A 35 6.82 -8.07 -2.13
C ARG A 35 5.89 -7.83 -3.31
N TRP A 36 4.64 -7.45 -3.09
CA TRP A 36 3.70 -7.12 -4.16
C TRP A 36 4.12 -5.89 -4.96
N ILE A 37 4.55 -4.82 -4.29
CA ILE A 37 5.06 -3.60 -4.96
C ILE A 37 6.30 -3.90 -5.81
N ASN A 38 7.22 -4.73 -5.33
CA ASN A 38 8.43 -5.08 -6.08
C ASN A 38 8.17 -6.14 -7.17
N TYR A 39 7.18 -7.02 -6.98
CA TYR A 39 6.76 -7.99 -8.00
C TYR A 39 6.22 -7.27 -9.24
N HIS A 40 5.43 -6.21 -9.04
CA HIS A 40 5.00 -5.30 -10.10
C HIS A 40 5.95 -4.11 -10.20
N GLY A 41 7.09 -4.27 -10.87
CA GLY A 41 8.09 -3.19 -11.04
C GLY A 41 7.49 -1.86 -11.56
N VAL A 42 6.39 -1.92 -12.32
CA VAL A 42 5.61 -0.76 -12.79
C VAL A 42 4.96 0.01 -11.62
N LEU A 43 4.42 -0.67 -10.61
CA LEU A 43 3.81 -0.03 -9.44
C LEU A 43 4.87 0.74 -8.65
N LYS A 44 6.05 0.14 -8.44
CA LYS A 44 7.17 0.81 -7.79
C LYS A 44 7.63 2.06 -8.55
N ALA A 45 7.73 1.96 -9.88
CA ALA A 45 8.09 3.11 -10.72
C ALA A 45 7.08 4.26 -10.57
N LYS A 46 5.77 3.96 -10.69
CA LYS A 46 4.71 4.95 -10.50
C LYS A 46 4.71 5.59 -9.11
N LEU A 47 4.98 4.80 -8.07
CA LEU A 47 5.12 5.34 -6.71
C LEU A 47 6.26 6.36 -6.64
N ILE A 48 7.42 6.06 -7.23
CA ILE A 48 8.57 6.97 -7.28
C ILE A 48 8.23 8.24 -8.07
N GLU A 49 7.54 8.12 -9.21
CA GLU A 49 7.05 9.28 -9.98
C GLU A 49 6.08 10.14 -9.18
N LEU A 50 5.27 9.53 -8.30
CA LEU A 50 4.39 10.21 -7.34
C LEU A 50 5.14 10.76 -6.11
N GLY A 51 6.47 10.77 -6.12
CA GLY A 51 7.31 11.32 -5.05
C GLY A 51 7.57 10.37 -3.88
N TYR A 52 7.29 9.07 -4.04
CA TYR A 52 7.69 8.07 -3.05
C TYR A 52 9.21 7.92 -3.05
N HIS A 53 9.82 7.95 -1.87
CA HIS A 53 11.26 7.76 -1.69
C HIS A 53 11.53 6.66 -0.66
N THR A 54 12.69 6.04 -0.79
CA THR A 54 13.16 5.01 0.14
C THR A 54 13.26 5.60 1.55
N GLY A 55 12.51 5.03 2.51
CA GLY A 55 12.47 5.51 3.89
C GLY A 55 11.20 6.29 4.27
N ALA A 56 10.30 6.57 3.31
CA ALA A 56 8.99 7.11 3.62
C ALA A 56 8.21 6.14 4.54
N ARG A 57 7.61 6.70 5.60
CA ARG A 57 6.85 5.93 6.60
C ARG A 57 5.35 5.90 6.34
N SER A 58 4.90 6.66 5.34
CA SER A 58 3.50 6.79 4.95
C SER A 58 3.37 6.95 3.44
N PHE A 59 2.21 6.53 2.93
CA PHE A 59 1.78 6.78 1.57
C PHE A 59 0.83 7.97 1.56
N THR A 60 1.00 8.86 0.59
CA THR A 60 0.05 9.95 0.33
C THR A 60 -1.23 9.40 -0.30
N PRO A 61 -2.35 10.14 -0.30
CA PRO A 61 -3.60 9.64 -0.87
C PRO A 61 -3.47 9.23 -2.34
N LYS A 62 -2.67 9.97 -3.13
CA LYS A 62 -2.35 9.61 -4.53
C LYS A 62 -1.54 8.32 -4.65
N GLN A 63 -0.60 8.09 -3.74
CA GLN A 63 0.18 6.85 -3.71
C GLN A 63 -0.69 5.67 -3.31
N VAL A 64 -1.60 5.87 -2.35
CA VAL A 64 -2.56 4.86 -1.92
C VAL A 64 -3.50 4.51 -3.07
N GLU A 65 -4.07 5.50 -3.75
CA GLU A 65 -4.89 5.28 -4.95
C GLU A 65 -4.13 4.47 -6.01
N CYS A 66 -2.85 4.80 -6.26
CA CYS A 66 -2.01 4.03 -7.16
C CYS A 66 -1.87 2.56 -6.72
N ILE A 67 -1.67 2.31 -5.42
CA ILE A 67 -1.57 0.95 -4.87
C ILE A 67 -2.89 0.20 -5.03
N ILE A 68 -4.03 0.82 -4.66
CA ILE A 68 -5.37 0.21 -4.82
C ILE A 68 -5.65 -0.12 -6.29
N LEU A 69 -5.30 0.78 -7.22
CA LEU A 69 -5.50 0.56 -8.65
C LEU A 69 -4.72 -0.64 -9.21
N HIS A 70 -3.60 -1.04 -8.58
CA HIS A 70 -2.79 -2.16 -9.05
C HIS A 70 -2.97 -3.44 -8.22
N LEU A 71 -3.23 -3.33 -6.91
CA LEU A 71 -3.37 -4.47 -5.99
C LEU A 71 -4.83 -4.82 -5.66
N GLY A 72 -5.79 -3.92 -5.92
CA GLY A 72 -7.19 -4.03 -5.51
C GLY A 72 -7.45 -3.35 -4.15
N GLU A 73 -8.72 -3.22 -3.78
CA GLU A 73 -9.09 -2.73 -2.44
C GLU A 73 -8.83 -3.81 -1.37
N PRO A 74 -8.22 -3.46 -0.22
CA PRO A 74 -8.00 -4.40 0.89
C PRO A 74 -9.29 -4.79 1.62
#